data_AF-A0A9Q0VQB3-F1
#
_entry.id   AF-A0A9Q0VQB3-F1
#
_cell.length_a   1.000
_cell.length_b   1.000
_cell.length_c   1.000
_cell.angle_alpha   90.00
_cell.angle_beta   90.00
_cell.angle_gamma   90.00
#
_symmetry.space_group_name_H-M   'P 1'
#
loop_
_entity.id
_entity.type
_entity.pdbx_description
1 polymer ?
#
loop_
_entity_poly.entity_id
_entity_poly.type
_entity_poly.pdbx_seq_one_letter_code
_entity_poly.pdbx_strand_id
1 'polypeptide(L)'
;MLPPRLSFDNLEFFIDIWTGDKLIFSEVVSGPVLQTGMKNLPPGICDWLRFHLEGPDYKMILPVKPSFKAPLGETVSISVLVGRKDINKVACIINKSVFDYIDRTGYRAMAFDYLGFSPAHPFVPGIRAWISLLFTDDKNDSVIDVFGIEIDFCDAAKIQG
;
A
#
# COMPACT_ATOMS: atom_id res chain seq x y z
N MET A 1 -27.93 -2.95 13.25
CA MET A 1 -27.42 -2.92 11.86
C MET A 1 -25.92 -3.04 11.91
N LEU A 2 -25.31 -3.92 11.10
CA LEU A 2 -23.85 -3.93 10.95
C LEU A 2 -23.42 -2.66 10.24
N PRO A 3 -22.27 -2.06 10.59
CA PRO A 3 -21.75 -0.93 9.84
C PRO A 3 -21.57 -1.35 8.37
N PRO A 4 -21.96 -0.48 7.44
CA PRO A 4 -21.80 -0.71 6.02
C PRO A 4 -20.33 -0.90 5.66
N ARG A 5 -20.09 -1.88 4.79
CA ARG A 5 -18.77 -2.46 4.51
C ARG A 5 -18.25 -1.92 3.18
N LEU A 6 -16.93 -1.69 3.07
CA LEU A 6 -16.34 -1.15 1.85
C LEU A 6 -16.30 -2.21 0.74
N SER A 7 -16.98 -1.97 -0.39
CA SER A 7 -16.72 -2.70 -1.63
C SER A 7 -15.67 -1.93 -2.45
N PHE A 8 -14.72 -2.67 -3.02
CA PHE A 8 -13.68 -2.14 -3.90
C PHE A 8 -14.12 -2.05 -5.36
N ASP A 9 -15.27 -2.61 -5.73
CA ASP A 9 -15.73 -2.71 -7.13
C ASP A 9 -15.85 -1.36 -7.82
N ASN A 10 -16.24 -0.34 -7.04
CA ASN A 10 -16.41 1.03 -7.51
C ASN A 10 -15.23 1.95 -7.15
N LEU A 11 -14.14 1.41 -6.61
CA LEU A 11 -13.01 2.20 -6.14
C LEU A 11 -11.85 2.22 -7.14
N GLU A 12 -11.19 3.37 -7.21
CA GLU A 12 -9.89 3.57 -7.84
C GLU A 12 -8.95 4.22 -6.85
N PHE A 13 -7.70 3.77 -6.83
CA PHE A 13 -6.66 4.27 -5.97
C PHE A 13 -5.63 5.00 -6.82
N PHE A 14 -5.37 6.27 -6.52
CA PHE A 14 -4.31 7.07 -7.12
C PHE A 14 -3.17 7.06 -6.11
N ILE A 15 -2.06 6.41 -6.43
CA ILE A 15 -0.94 6.18 -5.52
C ILE A 15 0.26 6.92 -6.05
N ASP A 16 0.76 7.88 -5.27
CA ASP A 16 1.98 8.63 -5.59
C ASP A 16 3.02 8.42 -4.50
N ILE A 17 4.26 8.13 -4.89
CA ILE A 17 5.41 8.03 -3.97
C ILE A 17 6.45 9.06 -4.37
N TRP A 18 6.96 9.76 -3.35
CA TRP A 18 7.83 10.91 -3.49
C TRP A 18 9.13 10.69 -2.73
N THR A 19 10.20 11.30 -3.22
CA THR A 19 11.42 11.56 -2.46
C THR A 19 11.69 13.06 -2.48
N GLY A 20 11.61 13.69 -1.30
CA GLY A 20 11.48 15.15 -1.22
C GLY A 20 10.31 15.65 -2.08
N ASP A 21 10.60 16.51 -3.07
CA ASP A 21 9.60 17.04 -4.03
C ASP A 21 9.59 16.28 -5.37
N LYS A 22 10.36 15.21 -5.51
CA LYS A 22 10.45 14.41 -6.73
C LYS A 22 9.53 13.20 -6.67
N LEU A 23 8.60 13.10 -7.62
CA LEU A 23 7.77 11.92 -7.83
C LEU A 23 8.64 10.76 -8.36
N ILE A 24 8.61 9.61 -7.70
CA ILE A 24 9.37 8.40 -8.08
C ILE A 24 8.49 7.24 -8.52
N PHE A 25 7.19 7.25 -8.15
CA PHE A 25 6.20 6.29 -8.59
C PHE A 25 4.82 6.96 -8.61
N SER A 26 4.01 6.67 -9.63
CA SER A 26 2.63 7.13 -9.73
C SER A 26 1.81 6.13 -10.54
N GLU A 27 0.71 5.64 -9.95
CA GLU A 27 -0.17 4.67 -10.62
C GLU A 27 -1.64 4.85 -10.20
N VAL A 28 -2.54 4.55 -11.13
CA VAL A 28 -3.98 4.46 -10.87
C VAL A 28 -4.40 3.00 -10.91
N VAL A 29 -4.90 2.50 -9.79
CA VAL A 29 -5.21 1.08 -9.61
C VAL A 29 -6.69 0.90 -9.32
N SER A 30 -7.35 0.08 -10.13
CA SER A 30 -8.75 -0.29 -9.89
C SER A 30 -8.83 -1.23 -8.68
N GLY A 31 -9.76 -0.97 -7.76
CA GLY A 31 -9.94 -1.74 -6.53
C GLY A 31 -10.01 -3.26 -6.72
N PRO A 32 -10.72 -3.80 -7.74
CA PRO A 32 -10.77 -5.24 -8.01
C PRO A 32 -9.44 -5.89 -8.43
N VAL A 33 -8.45 -5.11 -8.86
CA VAL A 33 -7.13 -5.62 -9.28
C VAL A 33 -6.25 -5.90 -8.06
N LEU A 34 -6.55 -5.28 -6.92
CA LEU A 34 -5.80 -5.45 -5.69
C LEU A 34 -6.04 -6.87 -5.15
N GLN A 35 -4.96 -7.61 -4.97
CA GLN A 35 -5.01 -9.02 -4.61
C GLN A 35 -4.86 -9.20 -3.11
N THR A 36 -5.48 -10.25 -2.57
CA THR A 36 -5.11 -10.79 -1.25
C THR A 36 -3.85 -11.62 -1.41
N GLY A 37 -2.73 -11.12 -0.89
CA GLY A 37 -1.42 -11.75 -1.03
C GLY A 37 -0.80 -11.59 -2.44
N MET A 38 0.42 -12.11 -2.62
CA MET A 38 1.15 -12.06 -3.89
C MET A 38 1.46 -13.46 -4.41
N LYS A 39 0.83 -13.88 -5.52
CA LYS A 39 0.99 -15.23 -6.07
C LYS A 39 2.30 -15.47 -6.81
N ASN A 40 2.91 -14.42 -7.37
CA ASN A 40 4.13 -14.50 -8.18
C ASN A 40 5.23 -13.67 -7.53
N LEU A 41 5.85 -14.24 -6.50
CA LEU A 41 6.94 -13.61 -5.75
C LEU A 41 8.23 -13.57 -6.60
N PRO A 42 8.97 -12.45 -6.61
CA PRO A 42 10.26 -12.42 -7.29
C PRO A 42 11.26 -13.38 -6.63
N PRO A 43 12.20 -13.95 -7.41
CA PRO A 43 13.26 -14.77 -6.84
C PRO A 43 14.14 -13.95 -5.89
N GLY A 44 14.65 -14.58 -4.84
CA GLY A 44 15.61 -13.95 -3.91
C GLY A 44 15.02 -13.23 -2.71
N ILE A 45 13.69 -13.23 -2.51
CA ILE A 45 13.09 -12.76 -1.25
C ILE A 45 13.40 -13.73 -0.09
N CYS A 46 13.51 -13.20 1.13
CA CYS A 46 13.74 -14.01 2.32
C CYS A 46 12.48 -14.81 2.73
N ASP A 47 12.69 -15.87 3.51
CA ASP A 47 11.58 -16.74 3.94
C ASP A 47 10.57 -16.01 4.84
N TRP A 48 11.01 -15.02 5.62
CA TRP A 48 10.12 -14.18 6.43
C TRP A 48 9.15 -13.37 5.57
N LEU A 49 9.67 -12.71 4.52
CA LEU A 49 8.84 -11.95 3.60
C LEU A 49 7.91 -12.88 2.82
N ARG A 50 8.40 -14.05 2.37
CA ARG A 50 7.56 -15.07 1.73
C ARG A 50 6.39 -15.48 2.63
N PHE A 51 6.68 -15.86 3.88
CA PHE A 51 5.66 -16.26 4.84
C PHE A 51 4.64 -15.15 5.13
N HIS A 52 5.09 -13.89 5.23
CA HIS A 52 4.20 -12.73 5.42
C HIS A 52 3.24 -12.52 4.24
N LEU A 53 3.71 -12.73 3.01
CA LEU A 53 2.95 -12.53 1.76
C LEU A 53 2.04 -13.71 1.41
N GLU A 54 2.39 -14.92 1.87
CA GLU A 54 1.58 -16.14 1.76
C GLU A 54 0.60 -16.31 2.92
N GLY A 55 0.76 -15.53 4.00
CA GLY A 55 -0.06 -15.58 5.19
C GLY A 55 -1.55 -15.29 4.91
N PRO A 56 -2.46 -15.79 5.77
CA PRO A 56 -3.90 -15.62 5.58
C PRO A 56 -4.40 -14.20 5.87
N ASP A 57 -3.50 -13.29 6.26
CA ASP A 57 -3.84 -11.91 6.57
C ASP A 57 -4.30 -11.19 5.30
N TYR A 58 -5.42 -10.49 5.40
CA TYR A 58 -5.99 -9.73 4.29
C TYR A 58 -5.20 -8.44 4.03
N LYS A 59 -4.11 -8.58 3.31
CA LYS A 59 -3.27 -7.46 2.88
C LYS A 59 -3.57 -7.18 1.42
N MET A 60 -3.89 -5.93 1.08
CA MET A 60 -4.03 -5.53 -0.32
C MET A 60 -2.65 -5.32 -0.88
N ILE A 61 -2.30 -6.09 -1.90
CA ILE A 61 -0.97 -6.02 -2.51
C ILE A 61 -1.12 -5.56 -3.95
N LEU A 62 -0.38 -4.51 -4.28
CA LEU A 62 -0.14 -4.01 -5.62
C LEU A 62 1.24 -4.48 -6.06
N PRO A 63 1.34 -5.47 -6.97
CA PRO A 63 2.59 -5.79 -7.64
C PRO A 63 3.03 -4.62 -8.51
N VAL A 64 4.26 -4.16 -8.36
CA VAL A 64 4.81 -3.05 -9.16
C VAL A 64 5.68 -3.62 -10.26
N LYS A 65 5.31 -3.39 -11.53
CA LYS A 65 6.03 -3.90 -12.71
C LYS A 65 6.14 -2.83 -13.80
N PRO A 66 7.36 -2.41 -14.20
CA PRO A 66 8.66 -2.78 -13.61
C PRO A 66 8.80 -2.25 -12.17
N SER A 67 9.72 -2.83 -11.39
CA SER A 67 10.08 -2.28 -10.07
C SER A 67 10.65 -0.87 -10.19
N PHE A 68 10.59 -0.10 -9.11
CA PHE A 68 11.20 1.23 -9.05
C PHE A 68 12.24 1.30 -7.95
N LYS A 69 13.21 2.21 -8.12
CA LYS A 69 14.28 2.43 -7.14
C LYS A 69 13.86 3.51 -6.15
N ALA A 70 13.97 3.20 -4.86
CA ALA A 70 13.81 4.18 -3.79
C ALA A 70 15.15 4.40 -3.08
N PRO A 71 15.56 5.65 -2.83
CA PRO A 71 16.82 5.95 -2.14
C PRO A 71 16.76 5.56 -0.66
N LEU A 72 17.83 4.95 -0.16
CA LEU A 72 18.06 4.72 1.27
C LEU A 72 18.76 5.95 1.87
N GLY A 73 18.17 6.54 2.90
CA GLY A 73 18.71 7.72 3.59
C GLY A 73 18.07 9.04 3.18
N GLU A 74 17.17 9.04 2.20
CA GLU A 74 16.30 10.17 1.88
C GLU A 74 14.88 9.92 2.42
N THR A 75 14.14 10.99 2.66
CA THR A 75 12.73 10.89 3.05
C THR A 75 11.91 10.41 1.85
N VAL A 76 11.34 9.21 1.96
CA VAL A 76 10.36 8.67 1.01
C VAL A 76 8.98 8.76 1.64
N SER A 77 8.00 9.27 0.89
CA SER A 77 6.61 9.40 1.37
C SER A 77 5.60 8.94 0.33
N ILE A 78 4.43 8.51 0.79
CA ILE A 78 3.30 8.07 -0.04
C ILE A 78 2.10 8.98 0.16
N SER A 79 1.40 9.27 -0.93
CA SER A 79 0.06 9.87 -0.92
C SER A 79 -0.89 8.95 -1.67
N VAL A 80 -2.11 8.80 -1.14
CA VAL A 80 -3.13 7.96 -1.77
C VAL A 80 -4.44 8.72 -1.80
N LEU A 81 -5.00 8.87 -3.00
CA LEU A 81 -6.38 9.31 -3.21
C LEU A 81 -7.25 8.10 -3.56
N VAL A 82 -8.50 8.12 -3.15
CA VAL A 82 -9.52 7.17 -3.60
C VAL A 82 -10.60 7.89 -4.39
N GLY A 83 -10.82 7.43 -5.61
CA GLY A 83 -11.98 7.75 -6.43
C GLY A 83 -13.10 6.72 -6.26
N ARG A 84 -14.34 7.19 -6.20
CA ARG A 84 -15.56 6.40 -6.32
C ARG A 84 -16.19 6.64 -7.69
N LYS A 85 -16.14 5.63 -8.56
CA LYS A 85 -16.67 5.69 -9.93
C LYS A 85 -18.19 5.88 -9.97
N ASP A 86 -18.89 5.25 -9.04
CA ASP A 86 -20.36 5.22 -8.99
C ASP A 86 -20.99 6.58 -8.68
N ILE A 87 -20.29 7.44 -7.95
CA ILE A 87 -20.77 8.75 -7.53
C ILE A 87 -19.86 9.91 -7.94
N ASN A 88 -18.82 9.63 -8.75
CA ASN A 88 -17.83 10.59 -9.23
C ASN A 88 -17.24 11.48 -8.12
N LYS A 89 -16.80 10.86 -7.02
CA LYS A 89 -16.18 11.56 -5.89
C LYS A 89 -14.75 11.09 -5.69
N VAL A 90 -13.89 11.99 -5.25
CA VAL A 90 -12.50 11.69 -4.89
C VAL A 90 -12.23 12.19 -3.47
N ALA A 91 -11.46 11.43 -2.70
CA ALA A 91 -11.00 11.80 -1.37
C ALA A 91 -9.53 11.46 -1.19
N CYS A 92 -8.78 12.31 -0.50
CA CYS A 92 -7.44 11.97 -0.03
C CYS A 92 -7.55 11.08 1.21
N ILE A 93 -6.92 9.92 1.17
CA ILE A 93 -6.98 8.94 2.27
C ILE A 93 -5.64 8.77 3.00
N ILE A 94 -4.52 9.08 2.33
CA ILE A 94 -3.17 9.13 2.90
C ILE A 94 -2.50 10.37 2.33
N ASN A 95 -1.94 11.23 3.17
CA ASN A 95 -1.32 12.49 2.73
C ASN A 95 0.14 12.57 3.15
N LYS A 96 1.05 12.26 2.21
CA LYS A 96 2.51 12.28 2.41
C LYS A 96 2.98 11.56 3.68
N SER A 97 2.39 10.39 3.97
CA SER A 97 2.87 9.54 5.07
C SER A 97 4.28 9.03 4.75
N VAL A 98 5.18 9.09 5.71
CA VAL A 98 6.62 8.84 5.53
C VAL A 98 6.96 7.39 5.86
N PHE A 99 7.81 6.76 5.06
CA PHE A 99 8.40 5.47 5.35
C PHE A 99 9.58 5.61 6.32
N ASP A 100 9.28 5.82 7.60
CA ASP A 100 10.27 6.10 8.65
C ASP A 100 10.83 4.84 9.32
N TYR A 101 10.18 3.70 9.16
CA TYR A 101 10.65 2.41 9.65
C TYR A 101 11.08 1.49 8.50
N ILE A 102 12.37 1.16 8.45
CA ILE A 102 12.94 0.26 7.42
C ILE A 102 13.44 -1.01 8.09
N ASP A 103 12.76 -2.12 7.84
CA ASP A 103 13.18 -3.46 8.24
C ASP A 103 13.87 -4.15 7.06
N ARG A 104 15.21 -4.10 7.05
CA ARG A 104 16.03 -4.80 6.04
C ARG A 104 16.01 -6.33 6.20
N THR A 105 15.65 -6.86 7.37
CA THR A 105 15.58 -8.32 7.57
C THR A 105 14.30 -8.90 6.99
N GLY A 106 13.19 -8.19 7.16
CA GLY A 106 11.89 -8.46 6.56
C GLY A 106 11.70 -7.85 5.17
N TYR A 107 12.68 -7.10 4.65
CA TYR A 107 12.65 -6.44 3.34
C TYR A 107 11.42 -5.55 3.12
N ARG A 108 11.08 -4.77 4.16
CA ARG A 108 9.90 -3.89 4.19
C ARG A 108 10.25 -2.49 4.71
N ALA A 109 9.75 -1.47 4.03
CA ALA A 109 9.75 -0.10 4.56
C ALA A 109 8.30 0.28 4.87
N MET A 110 8.02 0.72 6.09
CA MET A 110 6.66 0.88 6.61
C MET A 110 6.32 2.34 6.88
N ALA A 111 5.09 2.71 6.56
CA ALA A 111 4.48 3.99 6.88
C ALA A 111 3.12 3.74 7.55
N PHE A 112 2.75 4.64 8.46
CA PHE A 112 1.51 4.56 9.24
C PHE A 112 0.69 5.82 9.00
N ASP A 113 -0.62 5.65 8.79
CA ASP A 113 -1.53 6.78 8.71
C ASP A 113 -2.92 6.38 9.23
N TYR A 114 -3.76 7.38 9.48
CA TYR A 114 -5.18 7.20 9.72
C TYR A 114 -5.95 7.56 8.45
N LEU A 115 -6.71 6.60 7.95
CA LEU A 115 -7.48 6.78 6.74
C LEU A 115 -8.60 7.79 6.95
N GLY A 116 -8.71 8.72 6.00
CA GLY A 116 -9.87 9.59 5.83
C GLY A 116 -11.10 8.87 5.24
N PHE A 117 -11.35 7.60 5.58
CA PHE A 117 -12.41 6.79 4.94
C PHE A 117 -13.74 6.76 5.72
N SER A 118 -14.86 6.59 5.00
CA SER A 118 -16.03 5.87 5.53
C SER A 118 -16.89 5.26 4.40
N PRO A 119 -17.34 3.99 4.50
CA PRO A 119 -18.06 3.30 3.42
C PRO A 119 -19.52 3.73 3.20
N ALA A 120 -20.17 4.45 4.13
CA ALA A 120 -21.58 4.85 3.93
C ALA A 120 -22.01 6.24 4.36
N HIS A 121 -21.25 6.97 5.16
CA HIS A 121 -21.52 8.36 5.57
C HIS A 121 -20.17 9.00 5.86
N PRO A 122 -19.89 10.25 5.46
CA PRO A 122 -18.52 10.75 5.45
C PRO A 122 -17.99 10.82 6.89
N PHE A 123 -16.72 10.43 7.09
CA PHE A 123 -15.94 10.57 8.33
C PHE A 123 -16.26 9.59 9.48
N VAL A 124 -15.60 8.42 9.47
CA VAL A 124 -15.19 7.80 10.74
C VAL A 124 -13.67 7.97 10.84
N PRO A 125 -13.18 9.03 11.51
CA PRO A 125 -11.76 9.12 11.85
C PRO A 125 -11.39 7.91 12.73
N GLY A 126 -10.21 7.33 12.51
CA GLY A 126 -9.65 6.30 13.40
C GLY A 126 -9.36 4.94 12.76
N ILE A 127 -9.62 4.74 11.47
CA ILE A 127 -9.21 3.52 10.76
C ILE A 127 -7.71 3.64 10.45
N ARG A 128 -6.89 2.74 11.00
CA ARG A 128 -5.45 2.74 10.71
C ARG A 128 -5.18 2.11 9.36
N ALA A 129 -4.28 2.71 8.59
CA ALA A 129 -3.67 2.10 7.42
C ALA A 129 -2.20 1.84 7.69
N TRP A 130 -1.77 0.63 7.36
CA TRP A 130 -0.38 0.25 7.36
C TRP A 130 0.04 0.13 5.90
N ILE A 131 1.03 0.91 5.49
CA ILE A 131 1.58 0.83 4.15
C ILE A 131 2.97 0.22 4.24
N SER A 132 3.28 -0.76 3.39
CA SER A 132 4.64 -1.27 3.25
C SER A 132 5.11 -1.22 1.80
N LEU A 133 6.30 -0.69 1.57
CA LEU A 133 7.06 -0.98 0.36
C LEU A 133 7.75 -2.33 0.54
N LEU A 134 7.48 -3.25 -0.37
CA LEU A 134 8.12 -4.56 -0.45
C LEU A 134 9.30 -4.44 -1.40
N PHE A 135 10.50 -4.72 -0.90
CA PHE A 135 11.71 -4.49 -1.68
C PHE A 135 12.66 -5.67 -1.71
N THR A 136 13.62 -5.66 -2.63
CA THR A 136 14.81 -6.49 -2.55
C THR A 136 16.03 -5.58 -2.43
N ASP A 137 17.07 -6.08 -1.74
CA ASP A 137 18.35 -5.39 -1.72
C ASP A 137 19.08 -5.69 -3.02
N ASP A 138 19.27 -4.62 -3.78
CA ASP A 138 20.33 -4.54 -4.76
C ASP A 138 21.63 -4.46 -3.94
N LYS A 139 22.70 -5.16 -4.32
CA LYS A 139 23.98 -5.16 -3.58
C LYS A 139 24.57 -3.74 -3.33
N ASN A 140 23.95 -2.72 -3.91
CA ASN A 140 24.11 -1.31 -3.61
C ASN A 140 23.28 -0.87 -2.39
N ASP A 141 23.96 -0.68 -1.25
CA ASP A 141 23.40 -0.22 0.03
C ASP A 141 22.69 1.15 0.03
N SER A 142 22.68 1.86 -1.10
CA SER A 142 22.10 3.21 -1.24
C SER A 142 20.71 3.25 -1.86
N VAL A 143 20.23 2.17 -2.46
CA VAL A 143 18.89 2.11 -3.10
C VAL A 143 18.25 0.74 -2.91
N ILE A 144 16.94 0.73 -2.67
CA ILE A 144 16.14 -0.50 -2.65
C ILE A 144 15.36 -0.64 -3.96
N ASP A 145 15.16 -1.89 -4.41
CA ASP A 145 14.30 -2.20 -5.55
C ASP A 145 12.90 -2.57 -5.08
N VAL A 146 11.93 -1.67 -5.25
CA VAL A 146 10.56 -1.86 -4.77
C VAL A 146 9.76 -2.60 -5.83
N PHE A 147 9.32 -3.82 -5.50
CA PHE A 147 8.56 -4.70 -6.40
C PHE A 147 7.08 -4.81 -6.02
N GLY A 148 6.69 -4.27 -4.88
CA GLY A 148 5.31 -4.30 -4.42
C GLY A 148 5.00 -3.22 -3.40
N ILE A 149 3.74 -2.82 -3.37
CA ILE A 149 3.17 -1.93 -2.38
C ILE A 149 2.06 -2.71 -1.67
N GLU A 150 2.15 -2.77 -0.35
CA GLU A 150 1.14 -3.37 0.51
C GLU A 150 0.40 -2.24 1.22
N ILE A 151 -0.92 -2.30 1.20
CA ILE A 151 -1.78 -1.43 2.02
C ILE A 151 -2.72 -2.34 2.80
N ASP A 152 -2.52 -2.38 4.11
CA ASP A 152 -3.41 -3.11 5.02
C ASP A 152 -4.41 -2.13 5.65
N PHE A 153 -5.68 -2.43 5.42
CA PHE A 153 -6.84 -1.75 5.97
C PHE A 153 -7.36 -2.55 7.16
N CYS A 154 -6.49 -2.89 8.13
CA CYS A 154 -6.76 -3.88 9.19
C CYS A 154 -8.13 -3.66 9.89
N ASP A 155 -8.54 -2.40 10.03
CA ASP A 155 -9.75 -1.99 10.73
C ASP A 155 -10.99 -1.79 9.79
N ALA A 156 -10.85 -1.93 8.46
CA ALA A 156 -11.87 -1.58 7.45
C ALA A 156 -12.17 -2.62 6.35
N ALA A 157 -11.23 -3.50 5.98
CA ALA A 157 -11.45 -4.51 4.94
C ALA A 157 -12.16 -5.76 5.48
N LYS A 158 -13.03 -6.36 4.67
CA LYS A 158 -13.78 -7.55 5.02
C LYS A 158 -13.04 -8.81 4.57
N ILE A 159 -12.93 -9.80 5.46
CA ILE A 159 -12.58 -11.20 5.15
C ILE A 159 -13.52 -11.70 4.03
N GLN A 160 -13.00 -12.09 2.87
CA GLN A 160 -13.78 -12.85 1.89
C GLN A 160 -13.85 -14.32 2.36
N GLY A 161 -15.01 -14.71 2.89
CA GLY A 161 -15.36 -16.12 3.05
C GLY A 161 -15.79 -16.72 1.73
#